data_AF-A0A7X5WM97-F1
#
_entry.id   AF-A0A7X5WM97-F1
#
_cell.length_a   1.000
_cell.length_b   1.000
_cell.length_c   1.000
_cell.angle_alpha   90.00
_cell.angle_beta   90.00
_cell.angle_gamma   90.00
#
_symmetry.space_group_name_H-M   'P 1'
#
loop_
_entity.id
_entity.type
_entity.pdbx_description
1 polymer ?
#
loop_
_entity_poly.entity_id
_entity_poly.type
_entity_poly.pdbx_seq_one_letter_code
_entity_poly.pdbx_strand_id
1 'polypeptide(L)'
;MNTHAQLAEAAAVRRSRINAAWMEAGVRMVDPAAVYLDHDVVLSPPVELLPGVVLRSGTTVGEGSIVGPDVEAAGTTIGRRCLIRSSALEGVSVPDGSRIGPFQHLHD
;
A
#
# COMPACT_ATOMS: atom_id res chain seq x y z
N MET A 1 9.59 -3.83 -31.98
CA MET A 1 9.91 -2.78 -30.99
C MET A 1 8.79 -2.72 -30.00
N ASN A 2 9.09 -2.79 -28.69
CA ASN A 2 8.10 -2.54 -27.64
C ASN A 2 7.91 -1.02 -27.54
N THR A 3 6.71 -0.50 -27.79
CA THR A 3 6.40 0.92 -27.61
C THR A 3 6.17 1.21 -26.13
N HIS A 4 6.32 2.48 -25.71
CA HIS A 4 5.98 2.89 -24.33
C HIS A 4 4.53 2.52 -23.94
N ALA A 5 3.61 2.52 -24.92
CA ALA A 5 2.23 2.09 -24.72
C ALA A 5 2.13 0.60 -24.37
N GLN A 6 2.88 -0.28 -25.04
CA GLN A 6 2.89 -1.72 -24.77
C GLN A 6 3.48 -2.03 -23.38
N LEU A 7 4.49 -1.28 -22.95
CA LEU A 7 5.06 -1.41 -21.60
C LEU A 7 4.05 -1.00 -20.52
N ALA A 8 3.30 0.09 -20.74
CA ALA A 8 2.27 0.54 -19.81
C ALA A 8 1.13 -0.48 -19.68
N GLU A 9 0.70 -1.07 -20.80
CA GLU A 9 -0.33 -2.12 -20.81
C GLU A 9 0.13 -3.37 -20.04
N ALA A 10 1.37 -3.84 -20.28
CA ALA A 10 1.94 -4.96 -19.55
C ALA A 10 2.03 -4.70 -18.04
N ALA A 11 2.42 -3.48 -17.64
CA ALA A 11 2.47 -3.07 -16.24
C ALA A 11 1.07 -3.06 -15.59
N ALA A 12 0.05 -2.58 -16.30
CA ALA A 12 -1.33 -2.57 -15.82
C ALA A 12 -1.86 -4.00 -15.59
N VAL A 13 -1.57 -4.93 -16.50
CA VAL A 13 -1.93 -6.36 -16.34
C VAL A 13 -1.24 -6.96 -15.12
N ARG A 14 0.05 -6.70 -14.93
CA ARG A 14 0.81 -7.18 -13.75
C ARG A 14 0.20 -6.64 -12.46
N ARG A 15 -0.06 -5.33 -12.39
CA ARG A 15 -0.70 -4.67 -11.24
C ARG A 15 -2.03 -5.32 -10.90
N SER A 16 -2.89 -5.50 -11.91
CA SER A 16 -4.21 -6.13 -11.71
C SER A 16 -4.10 -7.52 -11.09
N ARG A 17 -3.13 -8.34 -11.53
CA ARG A 17 -2.90 -9.69 -10.96
C ARG A 17 -2.45 -9.66 -9.50
N ILE A 18 -1.49 -8.80 -9.17
CA ILE A 18 -0.97 -8.67 -7.80
C ILE A 18 -2.10 -8.21 -6.87
N ASN A 19 -2.86 -7.20 -7.29
CA ASN A 19 -3.93 -6.64 -6.48
C ASN A 19 -5.09 -7.63 -6.31
N ALA A 20 -5.44 -8.39 -7.36
CA ALA A 20 -6.44 -9.45 -7.28
C ALA A 20 -6.06 -10.53 -6.25
N ALA A 21 -4.81 -11.01 -6.28
CA ALA A 21 -4.33 -12.01 -5.32
C ALA A 21 -4.41 -11.51 -3.87
N TRP A 22 -4.07 -10.25 -3.62
CA TRP A 22 -4.20 -9.66 -2.28
C TRP A 22 -5.66 -9.46 -1.85
N MET A 23 -6.54 -9.07 -2.78
CA MET A 23 -7.97 -8.96 -2.49
C MET A 23 -8.59 -10.32 -2.16
N GLU A 24 -8.21 -11.38 -2.88
CA GLU A 24 -8.60 -12.76 -2.57
C GLU A 24 -8.09 -13.21 -1.19
N ALA A 25 -6.90 -12.75 -0.78
CA ALA A 25 -6.33 -12.99 0.54
C ALA A 25 -6.97 -12.18 1.68
N GLY A 26 -7.92 -11.26 1.38
CA GLY A 26 -8.64 -10.47 2.39
C GLY A 26 -8.15 -9.04 2.57
N VAL A 27 -7.33 -8.51 1.66
CA VAL A 27 -6.98 -7.08 1.63
C VAL A 27 -8.09 -6.30 0.95
N ARG A 28 -8.53 -5.20 1.57
CA ARG A 28 -9.48 -4.28 0.96
C ARG A 28 -8.75 -3.22 0.15
N MET A 29 -9.11 -3.08 -1.12
CA MET A 29 -8.66 -1.96 -1.96
C MET A 29 -9.88 -1.19 -2.45
N VAL A 30 -9.93 0.11 -2.21
CA VAL A 30 -11.07 0.95 -2.67
C VAL A 30 -11.06 1.13 -4.18
N ASP A 31 -9.86 1.37 -4.75
CA ASP A 31 -9.63 1.37 -6.19
C ASP A 31 -8.35 0.58 -6.50
N PRO A 32 -8.45 -0.71 -6.83
CA PRO A 32 -7.28 -1.54 -7.13
C PRO A 32 -6.56 -1.11 -8.42
N ALA A 33 -7.17 -0.31 -9.29
CA ALA A 33 -6.46 0.23 -10.45
C ALA A 33 -5.54 1.41 -10.06
N ALA A 34 -5.71 1.97 -8.87
CA ALA A 34 -4.92 3.08 -8.33
C ALA A 34 -4.00 2.68 -7.16
N VAL A 35 -3.82 1.37 -6.92
CA VAL A 35 -2.89 0.83 -5.91
C VAL A 35 -1.72 0.15 -6.61
N TYR A 36 -0.50 0.48 -6.22
CA TYR A 36 0.72 -0.03 -6.85
C TYR A 36 1.56 -0.79 -5.83
N LEU A 37 1.73 -2.08 -6.06
CA LEU A 37 2.49 -2.98 -5.19
C LEU A 37 3.61 -3.63 -6.00
N ASP A 38 4.83 -3.59 -5.47
CA ASP A 38 5.88 -4.48 -5.95
C ASP A 38 5.59 -5.93 -5.53
N HIS A 39 6.14 -6.90 -6.27
CA HIS A 39 5.80 -8.31 -6.12
C HIS A 39 6.16 -8.96 -4.77
N ASP A 40 7.07 -8.34 -4.02
CA ASP A 40 7.64 -8.82 -2.76
C ASP A 40 7.05 -8.09 -1.54
N VAL A 41 6.09 -7.18 -1.75
CA VAL A 41 5.34 -6.55 -0.67
C VAL A 41 4.54 -7.62 0.08
N VAL A 42 4.60 -7.59 1.41
CA VAL A 42 3.86 -8.52 2.28
C VAL A 42 2.79 -7.76 3.05
N LEU A 43 1.53 -8.16 2.87
CA LEU A 43 0.40 -7.63 3.62
C LEU A 43 -0.09 -8.71 4.58
N SER A 44 -0.46 -8.33 5.81
CA SER A 44 -1.06 -9.22 6.81
C SER A 44 -2.56 -8.88 6.94
N PRO A 45 -3.47 -9.57 6.22
CA PRO A 45 -4.89 -9.24 6.22
C PRO A 45 -5.54 -9.37 7.62
N PRO A 46 -6.57 -8.56 7.94
CA PRO A 46 -7.14 -7.51 7.10
C PRO A 46 -6.23 -6.26 7.01
N VAL A 47 -6.07 -5.72 5.80
CA VAL A 47 -5.43 -4.41 5.53
C VAL A 47 -6.33 -3.65 4.59
N GLU A 48 -6.41 -2.33 4.75
CA GLU A 48 -7.10 -1.45 3.79
C GLU A 48 -6.10 -0.53 3.08
N LEU A 49 -6.13 -0.57 1.75
CA LEU A 49 -5.35 0.32 0.89
C LEU A 49 -6.30 1.26 0.13
N LEU A 50 -6.07 2.56 0.27
CA LEU A 50 -6.82 3.60 -0.42
C LEU A 50 -6.17 3.94 -1.78
N PRO A 51 -6.89 4.62 -2.69
CA PRO A 51 -6.35 4.99 -4.00
C PRO A 51 -5.11 5.88 -3.83
N GLY A 52 -4.08 5.66 -4.66
CA GLY A 52 -2.82 6.42 -4.62
C GLY A 52 -1.74 5.82 -3.72
N VAL A 53 -1.99 4.66 -3.11
CA VAL A 53 -0.96 3.93 -2.34
C VAL A 53 0.08 3.29 -3.27
N VAL A 54 1.35 3.50 -2.94
CA VAL A 54 2.51 2.89 -3.59
C VAL A 54 3.37 2.18 -2.55
N LEU A 55 3.41 0.85 -2.58
CA LEU A 55 4.28 0.04 -1.72
C LEU A 55 5.36 -0.62 -2.57
N ARG A 56 6.61 -0.31 -2.27
CA ARG A 56 7.80 -0.79 -2.97
C ARG A 56 8.44 -1.96 -2.25
N SER A 57 9.39 -2.59 -2.93
CA SER A 57 10.20 -3.71 -2.43
C SER A 57 10.66 -3.53 -0.98
N GLY A 58 10.63 -4.63 -0.22
CA GLY A 58 10.97 -4.67 1.20
C GLY A 58 9.94 -4.04 2.15
N THR A 59 8.73 -3.72 1.67
CA THR A 59 7.67 -3.14 2.49
C THR A 59 6.72 -4.21 3.04
N THR A 60 6.40 -4.11 4.33
CA THR A 60 5.40 -4.97 4.99
C THR A 60 4.33 -4.16 5.69
N VAL A 61 3.09 -4.62 5.69
CA VAL A 61 1.96 -3.96 6.38
C VAL A 61 1.26 -4.94 7.32
N GLY A 62 1.22 -4.58 8.61
CA GLY A 62 0.59 -5.36 9.65
C GLY A 62 -0.94 -5.29 9.65
N GLU A 63 -1.53 -6.27 10.33
CA GLU A 63 -2.98 -6.46 10.48
C GLU A 63 -3.72 -5.24 11.04
N GLY A 64 -4.89 -4.95 10.48
CA GLY A 64 -5.79 -3.87 10.88
C GLY A 64 -5.32 -2.48 10.45
N SER A 65 -4.25 -2.39 9.66
CA SER A 65 -3.72 -1.11 9.20
C SER A 65 -4.48 -0.56 8.00
N ILE A 66 -4.61 0.77 7.97
CA ILE A 66 -5.20 1.54 6.88
C ILE A 66 -4.09 2.42 6.28
N VAL A 67 -3.77 2.16 5.02
CA VAL A 67 -2.81 2.95 4.24
C VAL A 67 -3.60 3.84 3.29
N GLY A 68 -3.53 5.13 3.54
CA GLY A 68 -4.34 6.16 2.92
C GLY A 68 -3.76 6.72 1.63
N PRO A 69 -4.46 7.70 1.01
CA PRO A 69 -4.03 8.31 -0.23
C PRO A 69 -2.66 8.98 -0.10
N ASP A 70 -1.95 9.05 -1.23
CA ASP A 70 -0.63 9.68 -1.36
C ASP A 70 0.40 9.14 -0.36
N VAL A 71 0.34 7.84 -0.09
CA VAL A 71 1.37 7.13 0.70
C VAL A 71 2.31 6.40 -0.23
N GLU A 72 3.60 6.68 -0.10
CA GLU A 72 4.68 5.90 -0.70
C GLU A 72 5.55 5.28 0.40
N ALA A 73 5.81 3.98 0.32
CA ALA A 73 6.65 3.27 1.28
C ALA A 73 7.64 2.34 0.57
N ALA A 74 8.90 2.39 0.97
CA ALA A 74 9.97 1.52 0.46
C ALA A 74 10.84 1.00 1.61
N GLY A 75 11.17 -0.30 1.60
CA GLY A 75 11.96 -0.92 2.67
C GLY A 75 11.41 -0.67 4.08
N THR A 76 10.09 -0.51 4.20
CA THR A 76 9.43 0.00 5.42
C THR A 76 8.59 -1.07 6.07
N THR A 77 8.69 -1.21 7.39
CA THR A 77 7.81 -2.08 8.17
C THR A 77 6.71 -1.24 8.81
N ILE A 78 5.47 -1.36 8.32
CA ILE A 78 4.29 -0.75 8.95
C ILE A 78 3.69 -1.76 9.92
N GLY A 79 3.63 -1.41 11.21
CA GLY A 79 3.02 -2.22 12.26
C GLY A 79 1.53 -2.45 12.09
N ARG A 80 0.92 -3.07 13.10
CA ARG A 80 -0.52 -3.38 13.15
C ARG A 80 -1.34 -2.16 13.56
N ARG A 81 -2.58 -2.09 13.07
CA ARG A 81 -3.56 -1.03 13.43
C ARG A 81 -3.01 0.38 13.21
N CYS A 82 -2.14 0.54 12.23
CA CYS A 82 -1.58 1.83 11.86
C CYS A 82 -2.54 2.59 10.93
N LEU A 83 -2.47 3.91 10.97
CA LEU A 83 -3.15 4.78 10.04
C LEU A 83 -2.12 5.70 9.40
N ILE A 84 -1.83 5.49 8.11
CA ILE A 84 -0.82 6.26 7.38
C ILE A 84 -1.53 7.04 6.28
N ARG A 85 -1.27 8.33 6.12
CA ARG A 85 -1.84 9.16 5.04
C ARG A 85 -0.82 10.20 4.57
N SER A 86 -0.83 10.53 3.29
CA SER A 86 -0.05 11.65 2.72
C SER A 86 1.40 11.69 3.24
N SER A 87 2.13 10.60 3.06
CA SER A 87 3.43 10.36 3.70
C SER A 87 4.36 9.56 2.79
N ALA A 88 5.65 9.91 2.80
CA ALA A 88 6.72 9.10 2.21
C ALA A 88 7.54 8.44 3.33
N LEU A 89 7.66 7.12 3.29
CA LEU A 89 8.37 6.31 4.29
C LEU A 89 9.48 5.51 3.61
N GLU A 90 10.72 5.63 4.09
CA GLU A 90 11.87 4.94 3.50
C GLU A 90 12.77 4.35 4.58
N GLY A 91 12.92 3.02 4.59
CA GLY A 91 13.82 2.33 5.51
C GLY A 91 13.45 2.43 6.99
N VAL A 92 12.18 2.73 7.31
CA VAL A 92 11.73 2.95 8.70
C VAL A 92 10.85 1.81 9.21
N SER A 93 10.78 1.67 10.54
CA SER A 93 9.83 0.80 11.22
C SER A 93 8.80 1.67 11.96
N VAL A 94 7.54 1.56 11.54
CA VAL A 94 6.41 2.27 12.16
C VAL A 94 5.79 1.37 13.23
N PRO A 95 5.79 1.79 14.52
CA PRO A 95 5.22 0.98 15.61
C PRO A 95 3.72 0.73 15.45
N ASP A 96 3.23 -0.35 16.06
CA ASP A 96 1.80 -0.67 16.15
C ASP A 96 0.98 0.53 16.67
N GLY A 97 -0.19 0.77 16.08
CA GLY A 97 -1.12 1.83 16.49
C GLY A 97 -0.71 3.25 16.07
N SER A 98 0.37 3.40 15.31
CA SER A 98 0.86 4.71 14.88
C SER A 98 -0.11 5.41 13.92
N ARG A 99 -0.18 6.74 14.04
CA ARG A 99 -0.97 7.60 13.16
C ARG A 99 -0.06 8.63 12.50
N ILE A 100 0.23 8.45 11.21
CA ILE A 100 1.12 9.32 10.43
C ILE A 100 0.30 10.02 9.35
N GLY A 101 0.39 11.35 9.29
CA GLY A 101 -0.30 12.16 8.29
C GLY A 101 -0.69 13.55 8.81
N PRO A 102 -1.09 14.48 7.92
CA PRO A 102 -1.23 15.91 8.22
C PRO A 102 -2.36 16.27 9.17
N PHE A 103 -3.38 15.41 9.31
CA PHE A 103 -4.54 15.66 10.15
C PHE A 103 -4.70 14.57 11.20
N GLN A 104 -4.05 14.77 12.36
CA GLN A 104 -4.48 14.11 13.59
C GLN A 104 -5.64 14.92 14.18
N HIS A 105 -6.86 14.68 13.71
CA HIS A 105 -8.03 14.98 14.53
C HIS A 105 -8.14 13.86 15.57
N LEU A 106 -7.84 14.22 16.81
CA LEU A 106 -8.22 13.46 17.99
C LEU A 106 -9.72 13.70 18.18
N HIS A 107 -10.52 12.65 18.14
CA HIS A 107 -11.84 12.69 18.76
C HIS A 107 -11.69 11.97 20.10
N ASP A 108 -11.92 12.70 21.18
CA ASP A 108 -12.07 12.18 22.55
C ASP A 108 -13.22 11.18 22.63
#